data_AF-A0A3S4GYU0-F1
#
_entry.id   AF-A0A3S4GYU0-F1
#
_cell.length_a   1.000
_cell.length_b   1.000
_cell.length_c   1.000
_cell.angle_alpha   90.00
_cell.angle_beta   90.00
_cell.angle_gamma   90.00
#
_symmetry.space_group_name_H-M   'P 1'
#
loop_
_entity.id
_entity.type
_entity.pdbx_description
1 polymer ?
#
loop_
_entity_poly.entity_id
_entity_poly.type
_entity_poly.pdbx_seq_one_letter_code
_entity_poly.pdbx_strand_id
1 'polypeptide(L)'
;MVISALPHQVSGAKVLEQIAAQMRNKKLPMVDDLRDESDHENPTRLVIVPRSSRVDMEQVMNHLFATTDLEKSYRINLNMIGLDGRPAVKNLLEILSEWLVFRRDTVRPPSKPSVRESAEAPAYPRRFAGGVS
;
A
#
# COMPACT_ATOMS: atom_id res chain seq x y z
N MET A 1 -14.72 8.03 -27.00
CA MET A 1 -13.90 7.05 -26.24
C MET A 1 -14.31 7.11 -24.78
N VAL A 2 -14.25 5.98 -24.06
CA VAL A 2 -14.61 5.91 -22.64
C VAL A 2 -13.41 5.44 -21.83
N ILE A 3 -13.07 6.17 -20.76
CA ILE A 3 -12.07 5.78 -19.77
C ILE A 3 -12.81 5.15 -18.59
N SER A 4 -12.53 3.88 -18.32
CA SER A 4 -13.21 3.06 -17.30
C SER A 4 -12.43 2.93 -15.98
N ALA A 5 -11.15 3.29 -15.96
CA ALA A 5 -10.29 3.16 -14.79
C ALA A 5 -9.32 4.33 -14.71
N LEU A 6 -9.05 4.77 -13.48
CA LEU A 6 -8.07 5.80 -13.15
C LEU A 6 -6.96 5.23 -12.26
N PRO A 7 -5.75 5.82 -12.28
CA PRO A 7 -4.68 5.42 -11.38
C PRO A 7 -5.04 5.64 -9.90
N HIS A 8 -4.38 4.91 -9.02
CA HIS A 8 -4.59 4.97 -7.57
C HIS A 8 -4.50 6.41 -7.02
N GLN A 9 -5.47 6.83 -6.21
CA GLN A 9 -5.57 8.20 -5.66
C GLN A 9 -5.68 9.33 -6.71
N VAL A 10 -6.11 9.02 -7.93
CA VAL A 10 -6.45 10.06 -8.92
C VAL A 10 -7.96 10.31 -8.87
N SER A 11 -8.33 11.58 -8.72
CA SER A 11 -9.73 12.00 -8.80
C SER A 11 -10.10 12.25 -10.26
N GLY A 12 -11.20 11.65 -10.73
CA GLY A 12 -11.74 11.89 -12.08
C GLY A 12 -12.02 13.37 -12.34
N ALA A 13 -12.57 14.08 -11.35
CA ALA A 13 -12.82 15.52 -11.41
C ALA A 13 -11.54 16.33 -11.69
N LYS A 14 -10.42 15.96 -11.06
CA LYS A 14 -9.14 16.65 -11.26
C LYS A 14 -8.58 16.40 -12.66
N VAL A 15 -8.70 15.17 -13.17
CA VAL A 15 -8.30 14.84 -14.55
C VAL A 15 -9.17 15.60 -15.54
N LEU A 16 -10.48 15.66 -15.33
CA LEU A 16 -11.42 16.44 -16.14
C LEU A 16 -11.02 17.92 -16.18
N GLU A 17 -10.68 18.50 -15.03
CA GLU A 17 -10.26 19.89 -14.93
C GLU A 17 -8.95 20.17 -15.70
N GLN A 18 -7.98 19.26 -15.62
CA GLN A 18 -6.72 19.35 -16.38
C GLN A 18 -6.98 19.31 -17.88
N ILE A 19 -7.82 18.38 -18.36
CA ILE A 19 -8.19 18.27 -19.77
C ILE A 19 -8.95 19.53 -20.22
N ALA A 20 -9.93 19.99 -19.44
CA ALA A 20 -10.69 21.20 -19.74
C ALA A 20 -9.79 22.46 -19.78
N ALA A 21 -8.77 22.53 -18.93
CA ALA A 21 -7.76 23.60 -18.99
C ALA A 21 -6.93 23.53 -20.28
N GLN A 22 -6.54 22.34 -20.73
CA GLN A 22 -5.83 22.17 -22.01
C GLN A 22 -6.71 22.52 -23.22
N MET A 23 -8.00 22.19 -23.19
CA MET A 23 -8.97 22.58 -24.22
C MET A 23 -9.13 24.10 -24.28
N ARG A 24 -9.31 24.78 -23.13
CA ARG A 24 -9.39 26.26 -23.05
C ARG A 24 -8.13 26.94 -23.60
N ASN A 25 -6.97 26.34 -23.35
CA ASN A 25 -5.68 26.82 -23.86
C ASN A 25 -5.42 26.44 -25.34
N LYS A 26 -6.41 25.87 -26.04
CA LYS A 26 -6.31 25.43 -27.44
C LYS A 26 -5.19 24.40 -27.71
N LYS A 27 -4.74 23.68 -26.69
CA LYS A 27 -3.73 22.62 -26.82
C LYS A 27 -4.31 21.31 -27.35
N LEU A 28 -5.63 21.12 -27.17
CA LEU A 28 -6.38 19.94 -27.62
C LEU A 28 -7.46 20.33 -28.66
N PRO A 29 -7.11 20.77 -29.89
CA PRO A 29 -8.10 21.15 -30.90
C PRO A 29 -8.88 19.96 -31.48
N MET A 30 -8.37 18.75 -31.25
CA MET A 30 -8.95 17.47 -31.70
C MET A 30 -10.06 16.93 -30.81
N VAL A 31 -10.14 17.41 -29.56
CA VAL A 31 -11.21 17.07 -28.62
C VAL A 31 -12.29 18.14 -28.71
N ASP A 32 -13.54 17.69 -28.82
CA ASP A 32 -14.71 18.57 -28.92
C ASP A 32 -15.38 18.75 -27.57
N ASP A 33 -15.61 17.65 -26.87
CA ASP A 33 -16.32 17.63 -25.60
C ASP A 33 -15.74 16.57 -24.65
N LEU A 34 -15.94 16.78 -23.35
CA LEU A 34 -15.46 15.93 -22.27
C LEU A 34 -16.56 15.84 -21.21
N ARG A 35 -17.00 14.62 -20.88
CA ARG A 35 -18.11 14.39 -19.94
C ARG A 35 -17.76 13.37 -18.87
N ASP A 36 -18.26 13.62 -17.67
CA ASP A 36 -18.29 12.63 -16.60
C ASP A 36 -19.64 11.92 -16.62
N GLU A 37 -19.62 10.62 -16.93
CA GLU A 37 -20.79 9.74 -16.88
C GLU A 37 -20.62 8.67 -15.81
N SER A 38 -19.86 8.98 -14.74
CA SER A 38 -19.69 8.08 -13.59
C SER A 38 -21.00 7.94 -12.81
N ASP A 39 -21.35 6.72 -12.45
CA ASP A 39 -22.56 6.37 -11.70
C ASP A 39 -22.23 5.38 -10.56
N HIS A 40 -23.25 4.87 -9.86
CA HIS A 40 -23.04 3.90 -8.77
C HIS A 40 -22.54 2.53 -9.24
N GLU A 41 -22.82 2.12 -10.48
CA GLU A 41 -22.37 0.86 -11.08
C GLU A 41 -21.00 1.00 -11.77
N ASN A 42 -20.72 2.20 -12.28
CA ASN A 42 -19.54 2.61 -13.01
C ASN A 42 -18.86 3.76 -12.25
N PRO A 43 -18.08 3.46 -11.19
CA PRO A 43 -17.48 4.48 -10.32
C PRO A 43 -16.50 5.42 -11.04
N THR A 44 -16.11 5.10 -12.28
CA THR A 44 -15.27 5.95 -13.12
C THR A 44 -15.64 5.73 -14.58
N ARG A 45 -16.25 6.74 -15.20
CA ARG A 45 -16.62 6.69 -16.61
C ARG A 45 -16.48 8.07 -17.25
N LEU A 46 -15.28 8.37 -17.73
CA LEU A 46 -15.01 9.63 -18.43
C LEU A 46 -15.16 9.43 -19.94
N VAL A 47 -15.98 10.25 -20.57
CA VAL A 47 -16.25 10.21 -22.02
C VAL A 47 -15.53 11.35 -22.71
N ILE A 48 -14.65 11.00 -23.65
CA ILE A 48 -13.96 11.95 -24.52
C ILE A 48 -14.59 11.88 -25.91
N VAL A 49 -15.10 13.02 -26.38
CA VAL A 49 -15.72 13.17 -27.70
C VAL A 49 -14.74 13.88 -28.63
N PRO A 50 -14.24 13.22 -29.69
CA PRO A 50 -13.43 13.88 -30.70
C PRO A 50 -14.27 14.79 -31.59
N ARG A 51 -13.63 15.81 -32.19
CA ARG A 51 -14.28 16.72 -33.14
C ARG A 51 -14.71 16.07 -34.45
N SER A 52 -14.04 14.99 -34.85
CA SER A 52 -14.36 14.26 -36.07
C SER A 52 -14.03 12.78 -35.90
N SER A 53 -14.74 11.92 -36.62
CA SER A 53 -14.43 10.49 -36.71
C SER A 53 -13.07 10.19 -37.35
N ARG A 54 -12.45 11.18 -38.01
CA ARG A 54 -11.10 11.07 -38.58
C ARG A 54 -9.98 11.35 -37.58
N VAL A 55 -10.31 11.80 -36.37
CA VAL A 55 -9.31 12.07 -35.33
C VAL A 55 -8.76 10.73 -34.84
N ASP A 56 -7.44 10.62 -34.83
CA ASP A 56 -6.75 9.47 -34.25
C ASP A 56 -6.82 9.54 -32.71
N MET A 57 -7.70 8.72 -32.13
CA MET A 57 -7.89 8.66 -30.69
C MET A 57 -6.66 8.12 -29.94
N GLU A 58 -5.82 7.30 -30.58
CA GLU A 58 -4.62 6.77 -29.94
C GLU A 58 -3.59 7.88 -29.71
N GLN A 59 -3.43 8.77 -30.70
CA GLN A 59 -2.59 9.95 -30.57
C GLN A 59 -3.11 10.91 -29.49
N VAL A 60 -4.42 11.12 -29.41
CA VAL A 60 -5.03 11.94 -28.34
C VAL A 60 -4.73 11.33 -26.97
N MET A 61 -4.88 10.02 -26.82
CA MET A 61 -4.62 9.34 -25.55
C MET A 61 -3.16 9.41 -25.14
N ASN A 62 -2.23 9.18 -26.07
CA ASN A 62 -0.80 9.32 -25.79
C ASN A 62 -0.44 10.73 -25.32
N HIS A 63 -1.07 11.76 -25.90
CA HIS A 63 -0.89 13.14 -25.42
C HIS A 63 -1.48 13.36 -24.03
N LEU A 64 -2.68 12.82 -23.78
CA LEU A 64 -3.35 12.94 -22.48
C LEU A 64 -2.56 12.21 -21.38
N PHE A 65 -2.01 11.03 -21.64
CA PHE A 65 -1.14 10.32 -20.71
C PHE A 65 0.11 11.13 -20.35
N ALA A 66 0.74 11.76 -21.35
CA ALA A 66 1.95 12.56 -21.11
C ALA A 66 1.71 13.89 -20.37
N THR A 67 0.47 14.40 -20.36
CA THR A 67 0.19 15.79 -19.92
C THR A 67 -0.86 15.90 -18.81
N THR A 68 -1.48 14.79 -18.41
CA THR A 68 -2.51 14.74 -17.36
C THR A 68 -2.18 13.65 -16.34
N ASP A 69 -2.86 13.67 -15.19
CA ASP A 69 -2.72 12.65 -14.15
C ASP A 69 -3.31 11.27 -14.54
N LEU A 70 -3.70 11.06 -15.82
CA LEU A 70 -4.07 9.74 -16.34
C LEU A 70 -2.90 8.75 -16.31
N GLU A 71 -1.67 9.25 -16.41
CA GLU A 71 -0.46 8.49 -16.13
C GLU A 71 0.26 9.12 -14.95
N LYS A 72 0.54 8.33 -13.90
CA LYS A 72 1.17 8.84 -12.68
C LYS A 72 2.30 7.93 -12.24
N SER A 73 3.48 8.50 -12.05
CA SER A 73 4.61 7.79 -11.45
C SER A 73 4.47 7.77 -9.93
N TYR A 74 4.48 6.58 -9.34
CA TYR A 74 4.51 6.41 -7.88
C TYR A 74 5.96 6.21 -7.43
N ARG A 75 6.44 7.09 -6.56
CA ARG A 75 7.73 6.89 -5.90
C ARG A 75 7.56 5.83 -4.83
N ILE A 76 8.27 4.72 -4.98
CA ILE A 76 8.31 3.65 -3.99
C ILE A 76 9.58 3.84 -3.17
N ASN A 77 9.44 4.03 -1.85
CA ASN A 77 10.55 3.99 -0.91
C ASN A 77 10.25 2.95 0.17
N LEU A 78 10.97 1.84 0.11
CA LEU A 78 10.81 0.70 1.03
C LEU A 78 11.64 0.89 2.30
N ASN A 79 11.48 2.05 2.96
CA ASN A 79 12.11 2.31 4.24
C ASN A 79 11.23 1.76 5.38
N MET A 80 11.78 0.86 6.19
CA MET A 80 11.07 0.22 7.30
C MET A 80 11.98 -0.09 8.48
N ILE A 81 11.36 -0.26 9.64
CA ILE A 81 12.05 -0.67 10.87
C ILE A 81 12.18 -2.19 10.85
N GLY A 82 13.40 -2.68 10.98
CA GLY A 82 13.66 -4.11 11.08
C GLY A 82 13.31 -4.71 12.45
N LEU A 83 13.45 -6.03 12.54
CA LEU A 83 13.42 -6.78 13.80
C LEU A 83 14.55 -6.36 14.75
N ASP A 84 15.60 -5.75 14.21
CA ASP A 84 16.71 -5.13 14.95
C ASP A 84 16.38 -3.73 15.51
N GLY A 85 15.17 -3.21 15.24
CA GLY A 85 14.71 -1.91 15.72
C GLY A 85 15.32 -0.71 15.00
N ARG A 86 16.05 -0.92 13.89
CA ARG A 86 16.70 0.16 13.15
C ARG A 86 15.98 0.45 11.83
N PRO A 87 15.86 1.73 11.43
CA PRO A 87 15.31 2.09 10.14
C PRO A 87 16.32 1.72 9.04
N ALA A 88 15.86 0.99 8.03
CA ALA A 88 16.66 0.66 6.86
C ALA A 88 15.78 0.62 5.60
N VAL A 89 16.37 1.03 4.47
CA VAL A 89 15.77 0.81 3.14
C VAL A 89 16.05 -0.64 2.76
N LYS A 90 14.99 -1.43 2.57
CA LYS A 90 15.09 -2.86 2.30
C LYS A 90 14.56 -3.20 0.92
N ASN A 91 15.21 -4.16 0.25
CA ASN A 91 14.70 -4.73 -0.98
C ASN A 91 13.61 -5.79 -0.69
N LEU A 92 12.87 -6.21 -1.72
CA LEU A 92 11.75 -7.15 -1.56
C LEU A 92 12.17 -8.48 -0.90
N LEU A 93 13.37 -8.99 -1.20
CA LEU A 93 13.86 -10.24 -0.64
C LEU A 93 14.18 -10.13 0.85
N GLU A 94 14.79 -9.02 1.26
CA GLU A 94 15.07 -8.71 2.67
C GLU A 94 13.76 -8.60 3.47
N ILE A 95 12.78 -7.87 2.93
CA ILE A 95 11.46 -7.70 3.56
C ILE A 95 10.77 -9.06 3.77
N LEU A 96 10.74 -9.89 2.73
CA LEU A 96 10.09 -11.21 2.81
C LEU A 96 10.83 -12.16 3.74
N SER A 97 12.16 -12.15 3.72
CA SER A 97 12.98 -13.02 4.58
C SER A 97 12.79 -12.67 6.05
N GLU A 98 12.79 -11.38 6.38
CA GLU A 98 12.58 -10.90 7.73
C GLU A 98 11.14 -11.12 8.21
N TRP A 99 10.15 -10.93 7.33
CA TRP A 99 8.76 -11.24 7.63
C TRP A 99 8.56 -12.74 7.91
N LEU A 100 9.26 -13.62 7.20
CA LEU A 100 9.22 -15.06 7.47
C LEU A 100 9.84 -15.42 8.82
N VAL A 101 10.94 -14.77 9.22
CA VAL A 101 11.52 -14.93 10.57
C VAL A 101 10.53 -14.50 11.63
N PHE A 102 9.97 -13.30 11.49
CA PHE A 102 8.93 -12.77 12.38
C PHE A 102 7.72 -13.72 12.51
N ARG A 103 7.22 -14.24 11.37
CA ARG A 103 6.08 -15.17 11.36
C ARG A 103 6.41 -16.50 12.04
N ARG A 104 7.62 -17.04 11.86
CA ARG A 104 8.07 -18.27 12.53
C ARG A 104 8.12 -18.10 14.05
N ASP A 105 8.67 -16.98 14.51
CA ASP A 105 8.75 -16.66 15.94
C ASP A 105 7.36 -16.41 16.55
N THR A 106 6.44 -15.80 15.79
CA THR A 106 5.06 -15.60 16.25
C THR A 106 4.28 -16.92 16.34
N VAL A 107 4.50 -17.85 15.40
CA VAL A 107 3.79 -19.14 15.34
C VAL A 107 4.36 -20.18 16.33
N ARG A 108 5.66 -20.10 16.66
CA ARG A 108 6.23 -20.79 17.83
C ARG A 108 6.44 -19.78 18.97
N PRO A 109 5.41 -19.45 19.76
CA PRO A 109 5.68 -18.81 21.04
C PRO A 109 6.67 -19.70 21.79
N PRO A 110 7.75 -19.16 22.39
CA PRO A 110 8.65 -19.97 23.19
C PRO A 110 7.78 -20.70 24.21
N SER A 111 7.69 -22.02 24.07
CA SER A 111 7.05 -22.86 25.07
C SER A 111 7.74 -22.52 26.37
N LYS A 112 6.98 -21.95 27.33
CA LYS A 112 7.45 -21.61 28.67
C LYS A 112 8.40 -22.72 29.12
N PRO A 113 9.63 -22.41 29.60
CA PRO A 113 10.45 -23.46 30.18
C PRO A 113 9.60 -24.11 31.25
N SER A 114 9.27 -25.40 31.07
CA SER A 114 8.55 -26.14 32.08
C SER A 114 9.44 -26.11 33.30
N VAL A 115 9.02 -25.36 34.31
CA VAL A 115 9.60 -25.37 35.64
C VAL A 115 9.48 -26.82 36.14
N ARG A 116 10.51 -27.64 35.86
CA ARG A 116 10.85 -28.80 36.67
C ARG A 116 11.81 -28.33 37.74
N GLU A 117 11.37 -27.34 38.49
CA GLU A 117 11.84 -27.06 39.83
C GLU A 117 10.93 -27.86 40.76
N SER A 118 11.26 -29.14 40.91
CA SER A 118 10.64 -30.05 41.88
C SER A 118 11.59 -31.20 42.15
N ALA A 119 12.73 -30.90 42.76
CA ALA A 119 13.47 -31.79 43.68
C ALA A 119 14.80 -31.13 44.07
N GLU A 120 14.78 -30.26 45.07
CA GLU A 120 15.75 -30.21 46.18
C GLU A 120 15.49 -28.93 46.98
N ALA A 121 14.52 -29.01 47.88
CA ALA A 121 14.41 -28.03 48.97
C ALA A 121 15.54 -28.33 49.98
N PRO A 122 16.35 -27.35 50.41
CA PRO A 122 17.29 -27.58 51.50
C PRO A 122 16.51 -27.85 52.79
N ALA A 123 16.87 -28.94 53.47
CA ALA A 123 16.25 -29.36 54.72
C ALA A 123 16.37 -28.29 55.80
N TYR A 124 15.22 -27.81 56.28
CA TYR A 124 15.16 -26.96 57.48
C TYR A 124 15.32 -27.83 58.73
N PRO A 125 16.21 -27.51 59.68
CA PRO A 125 16.32 -28.29 60.92
C PRO A 125 15.11 -28.03 61.83
N ARG A 126 14.47 -29.11 62.32
CA ARG A 126 13.34 -29.04 63.26
C ARG A 126 13.79 -28.44 64.60
N ARG A 127 12.97 -27.53 65.13
CA ARG A 127 13.07 -26.97 66.49
C ARG A 127 12.86 -28.05 67.58
N PHE A 128 13.68 -27.94 68.62
CA PHE A 128 13.41 -28.10 70.05
C PHE A 128 12.47 -29.22 70.56
N ALA A 129 13.07 -30.14 71.31
CA ALA A 129 12.64 -30.64 72.62
C ALA A 129 13.92 -31.24 73.25
N GLY A 130 14.37 -31.03 74.48
CA GLY A 130 13.74 -30.57 75.71
C GLY A 130 14.38 -31.41 76.85
N GLY A 131 15.15 -30.76 77.74
CA GLY A 131 15.29 -31.14 79.15
C GLY A 131 16.40 -32.10 79.61
N VAL A 132 16.86 -31.80 80.83
CA VAL A 132 17.51 -32.67 81.86
C VAL A 132 19.04 -32.82 81.69
N SER A 133 19.93 -32.40 82.61
CA SER A 133 19.91 -31.94 84.00
C SER A 133 21.03 -30.93 84.22
#